data_AF-A0A3D1G9G2-F1
#
_entry.id   AF-A0A3D1G9G2-F1
#
_cell.length_a   1.000
_cell.length_b   1.000
_cell.length_c   1.000
_cell.angle_alpha   90.00
_cell.angle_beta   90.00
_cell.angle_gamma   90.00
#
_symmetry.space_group_name_H-M   'P 1'
#
loop_
_entity.id
_entity.type
_entity.pdbx_description
1 polymer ?
#
loop_
_entity_poly.entity_id
_entity_poly.type
_entity_poly.pdbx_seq_one_letter_code
_entity_poly.pdbx_strand_id
1 'polypeptide(L)'
;MRISTFIAITIAALTFSGCLFNKFEGKVTGEAFPPDLYLYNETNRTIYYIAIEQNELALIDLALGDHSDWPKIPAGKKAEIPFSEIAFYDEGDTNVWVYWTTDDDDTGSFTVSLE
;
A
#
# COMPACT_ATOMS: atom_id res chain seq x y z
N MET A 1 23.53 -40.95 -41.58
CA MET A 1 22.23 -40.30 -41.37
C MET A 1 22.12 -39.96 -39.88
N ARG A 2 22.32 -38.69 -39.51
CA ARG A 2 22.33 -38.23 -38.12
C ARG A 2 20.91 -37.81 -37.75
N ILE A 3 20.30 -38.48 -36.78
CA ILE A 3 18.98 -38.13 -36.25
C ILE A 3 19.25 -37.20 -35.06
N SER A 4 19.07 -35.89 -35.27
CA SER A 4 19.16 -34.90 -34.21
C SER A 4 17.92 -34.99 -33.32
N THR A 5 18.16 -35.33 -32.06
CA THR A 5 17.20 -35.33 -30.96
C THR A 5 16.72 -33.91 -30.69
N PHE A 6 15.42 -33.65 -30.86
CA PHE A 6 14.77 -32.46 -30.31
C PHE A 6 14.22 -32.83 -28.92
N ILE A 7 14.85 -32.32 -27.87
CA ILE A 7 14.29 -32.36 -26.52
C ILE A 7 13.23 -31.25 -26.45
N ALA A 8 11.96 -31.65 -26.43
CA ALA A 8 10.87 -30.73 -26.15
C ALA A 8 10.87 -30.43 -24.65
N ILE A 9 11.29 -29.23 -24.26
CA ILE A 9 11.18 -28.74 -22.89
C ILE A 9 9.75 -28.25 -22.72
N THR A 10 8.89 -29.11 -22.17
CA THR A 10 7.53 -28.73 -21.76
C THR A 10 7.66 -27.94 -20.46
N ILE A 11 7.49 -26.61 -20.54
CA ILE A 11 7.38 -25.76 -19.35
C ILE A 11 6.00 -26.06 -18.74
N ALA A 12 5.98 -26.84 -17.67
CA ALA A 12 4.81 -27.01 -16.84
C ALA A 12 4.54 -25.69 -16.13
N ALA A 13 3.52 -24.95 -16.58
CA ALA A 13 2.98 -23.83 -15.84
C ALA A 13 2.40 -24.37 -14.53
N LEU A 14 3.06 -24.05 -13.41
CA LEU A 14 2.54 -24.32 -12.07
C LEU A 14 1.28 -23.46 -11.88
N THR A 15 0.11 -24.06 -12.05
CA THR A 15 -1.13 -23.47 -11.57
C THR A 15 -1.11 -23.55 -10.05
N PHE A 16 -0.77 -22.44 -9.39
CA PHE A 16 -0.97 -22.29 -7.95
C PHE A 16 -2.47 -22.23 -7.68
N SER A 17 -3.10 -23.39 -7.51
CA SER A 17 -4.32 -23.51 -6.72
C SER A 17 -3.92 -23.42 -5.25
N GLY A 18 -3.93 -22.20 -4.70
CA GLY A 18 -3.54 -21.92 -3.33
C GLY A 18 -4.43 -20.86 -2.69
N CYS A 19 -5.32 -21.32 -1.81
CA CYS A 19 -6.07 -20.57 -0.80
C CYS A 19 -7.26 -19.71 -1.28
N LEU A 20 -8.45 -20.30 -1.15
CA LEU A 20 -9.71 -19.58 -0.86
C LEU A 20 -9.59 -18.90 0.52
N PHE A 21 -8.87 -17.79 0.63
CA PHE A 21 -9.13 -16.81 1.68
C PHE A 21 -10.36 -16.01 1.24
N ASN A 22 -11.31 -15.84 2.14
CA ASN A 22 -12.45 -14.95 1.95
C ASN A 22 -11.94 -13.56 1.53
N LYS A 23 -12.02 -13.28 0.22
CA LYS A 23 -12.37 -12.02 -0.44
C LYS A 23 -12.08 -10.73 0.35
N PHE A 24 -10.80 -10.40 0.57
CA PHE A 24 -10.44 -8.98 0.57
C PHE A 24 -10.54 -8.50 -0.88
N GLU A 25 -11.59 -7.75 -1.20
CA GLU A 25 -11.69 -7.07 -2.50
C GLU A 25 -10.79 -5.83 -2.46
N GLY A 26 -9.48 -6.06 -2.57
CA GLY A 26 -8.48 -5.03 -2.84
C GLY A 26 -7.41 -4.82 -1.78
N LYS A 27 -6.48 -3.91 -2.09
CA LYS A 27 -5.29 -3.58 -1.31
C LYS A 27 -5.11 -2.06 -1.32
N VAL A 28 -4.48 -1.52 -0.28
CA VAL A 28 -3.93 -0.16 -0.32
C VAL A 28 -2.42 -0.26 -0.52
N THR A 29 -1.90 0.46 -1.52
CA THR A 29 -0.47 0.52 -1.84
C THR A 29 -0.01 1.96 -1.89
N GLY A 30 1.31 2.15 -1.88
CA GLY A 30 1.90 3.46 -2.11
C GLY A 30 3.23 3.38 -2.82
N GLU A 31 3.53 4.44 -3.58
CA GLU A 31 4.76 4.62 -4.34
C GLU A 31 5.19 6.08 -4.21
N ALA A 32 6.48 6.33 -4.04
CA ALA A 32 7.01 7.68 -4.03
C ALA A 32 7.64 8.03 -5.38
N PHE A 33 7.33 9.22 -5.87
CA PHE A 33 8.02 9.87 -6.99
C PHE A 33 8.34 11.29 -6.56
N PRO A 34 9.54 11.57 -6.03
CA PRO A 34 9.87 12.87 -5.47
C PRO A 34 9.48 14.03 -6.40
N PRO A 35 8.79 15.07 -5.88
CA PRO A 35 8.58 15.37 -4.47
C PRO A 35 7.26 14.83 -3.85
N ASP A 36 6.63 13.82 -4.47
CA ASP A 36 5.27 13.38 -4.12
C ASP A 36 5.16 11.90 -3.75
N LEU A 37 4.29 11.59 -2.80
CA LEU A 37 3.85 10.25 -2.43
C LEU A 37 2.48 9.98 -3.06
N TYR A 38 2.33 8.85 -3.73
CA TYR A 38 1.07 8.41 -4.32
C TYR A 38 0.53 7.22 -3.53
N LEU A 39 -0.71 7.34 -3.06
CA LEU A 39 -1.43 6.23 -2.42
C LEU A 39 -2.54 5.74 -3.33
N TYR A 40 -2.63 4.43 -3.52
CA TYR A 40 -3.63 3.80 -4.38
C TYR A 40 -4.59 2.99 -3.51
N ASN A 41 -5.87 3.33 -3.59
CA ASN A 41 -6.93 2.56 -2.96
C ASN A 41 -7.50 1.58 -3.99
N GLU A 42 -6.99 0.36 -4.02
CA GLU A 42 -7.49 -0.73 -4.87
C GLU A 42 -8.64 -1.49 -4.19
N THR A 43 -9.11 -1.03 -3.03
CA THR A 43 -10.28 -1.58 -2.35
C THR A 43 -11.59 -1.14 -2.99
N ASN A 44 -12.67 -1.83 -2.64
CA ASN A 44 -14.03 -1.46 -3.02
C ASN A 44 -14.69 -0.46 -2.04
N ARG A 45 -13.94 0.10 -1.08
CA ARG A 45 -14.44 1.05 -0.06
C ARG A 45 -13.65 2.35 -0.07
N THR A 46 -14.20 3.39 0.54
CA THR A 46 -13.41 4.58 0.89
C THR A 46 -12.48 4.21 2.03
N ILE A 47 -11.22 4.60 1.92
CA ILE A 47 -10.26 4.50 3.02
C ILE A 47 -9.97 5.87 3.62
N TYR A 48 -9.59 5.87 4.88
CA TYR A 48 -9.06 6.99 5.63
C TYR A 48 -7.60 6.69 5.91
N TYR A 49 -6.71 7.66 5.76
CA TYR A 49 -5.28 7.40 5.91
C TYR A 49 -4.53 8.48 6.67
N ILE A 50 -3.37 8.08 7.21
CA ILE A 50 -2.33 9.00 7.64
C ILE A 50 -0.99 8.51 7.08
N ALA A 51 -0.19 9.44 6.58
CA ALA A 51 1.20 9.24 6.16
C ALA A 51 2.13 9.97 7.13
N ILE A 52 3.09 9.25 7.71
CA ILE A 52 3.96 9.74 8.78
C ILE A 52 5.37 9.21 8.59
N GLU A 53 6.35 10.10 8.64
CA GLU A 53 7.75 9.73 8.51
C GLU A 53 8.32 9.08 9.79
N GLN A 54 7.89 9.57 10.96
CA GLN A 54 8.42 9.14 12.26
C GLN A 54 7.44 8.21 13.02
N ASN A 55 7.37 6.94 12.61
CA ASN A 55 6.43 5.94 13.13
C ASN A 55 6.40 5.85 14.68
N GLU A 56 7.53 5.99 15.36
CA GLU A 56 7.59 5.89 16.83
C GLU A 56 6.89 7.06 17.55
N LEU A 57 6.82 8.26 16.96
CA LEU A 57 6.10 9.41 17.52
C LEU A 57 4.60 9.34 17.23
N ALA A 58 4.23 8.75 16.10
CA ALA A 58 2.84 8.61 15.64
C ALA A 58 1.99 7.66 16.51
N LEU A 59 2.57 6.55 16.94
CA LEU A 59 1.86 5.51 17.71
C LEU A 59 1.42 5.98 19.10
N ILE A 60 1.96 7.10 19.60
CA ILE A 60 1.69 7.62 20.95
C ILE A 60 0.43 8.51 20.98
N ASP A 61 0.01 9.12 19.86
CA ASP A 61 -1.06 10.15 19.84
C ASP A 61 -2.21 9.87 18.86
N LEU A 62 -2.11 8.84 18.01
CA LEU A 62 -3.27 8.43 17.22
C LEU A 62 -4.28 7.73 18.12
N ALA A 63 -5.20 8.50 18.70
CA ALA A 63 -6.45 7.97 19.22
C ALA A 63 -7.20 7.33 18.04
N LEU A 64 -6.98 6.03 17.81
CA LEU A 64 -7.53 5.22 16.71
C LEU A 64 -9.07 5.11 16.70
N GLY A 65 -9.78 5.95 17.47
CA GLY A 65 -11.22 5.88 17.66
C GLY A 65 -12.04 6.86 16.82
N ASP A 66 -11.43 7.91 16.25
CA ASP A 66 -12.14 8.82 15.34
C ASP A 66 -11.25 9.20 14.15
N HIS A 67 -11.49 8.53 13.01
CA HIS A 67 -10.84 8.79 11.72
C HIS A 67 -11.64 9.73 10.83
N SER A 68 -12.73 10.35 11.32
CA SER A 68 -13.63 11.16 10.48
C SER A 68 -12.95 12.38 9.86
N ASP A 69 -11.91 12.90 10.53
CA ASP A 69 -11.08 14.04 10.11
C ASP A 69 -9.88 13.65 9.24
N TRP A 70 -9.62 12.36 9.07
CA TRP A 70 -8.48 11.91 8.25
C TRP A 70 -8.76 12.12 6.76
N PRO A 71 -7.72 12.41 5.96
CA PRO A 71 -7.81 12.39 4.50
C PRO A 71 -8.40 11.08 3.96
N LYS A 72 -9.20 11.19 2.89
CA LYS A 72 -9.98 10.08 2.33
C LYS A 72 -9.58 9.77 0.90
N ILE A 73 -9.50 8.49 0.55
CA ILE A 73 -9.33 8.04 -0.84
C ILE A 73 -10.55 7.19 -1.21
N PRO A 74 -11.42 7.63 -2.14
CA PRO A 74 -12.54 6.82 -2.59
C PRO A 74 -12.08 5.51 -3.24
N ALA A 75 -12.97 4.52 -3.29
CA ALA A 75 -12.71 3.22 -3.93
C ALA A 75 -12.18 3.37 -5.36
N GLY A 76 -11.09 2.66 -5.67
CA GLY A 76 -10.45 2.68 -7.00
C GLY A 76 -9.80 4.02 -7.38
N LYS A 77 -9.57 4.92 -6.42
CA LYS A 77 -8.90 6.21 -6.64
C LYS A 77 -7.49 6.23 -6.06
N LYS A 78 -6.76 7.29 -6.38
CA LYS A 78 -5.47 7.59 -5.79
C LYS A 78 -5.46 8.96 -5.13
N ALA A 79 -4.59 9.13 -4.15
CA ALA A 79 -4.21 10.42 -3.59
C ALA A 79 -2.77 10.73 -4.00
N GLU A 80 -2.49 12.01 -4.21
CA GLU A 80 -1.16 12.59 -4.43
C GLU A 80 -0.88 13.47 -3.21
N ILE A 81 0.23 13.22 -2.54
CA ILE A 81 0.57 13.82 -1.26
C ILE A 81 1.97 14.43 -1.43
N PRO A 82 2.10 15.76 -1.48
CA PRO A 82 3.40 16.40 -1.46
C PRO A 82 4.16 15.99 -0.20
N PHE A 83 5.46 15.74 -0.29
CA PHE A 83 6.27 15.35 0.88
C PHE A 83 6.14 16.36 2.03
N SER A 84 6.01 17.65 1.71
CA SER A 84 5.80 18.72 2.70
C SER A 84 4.49 18.64 3.48
N GLU A 85 3.52 17.82 3.04
CA GLU A 85 2.25 17.59 3.73
C GLU A 85 2.27 16.29 4.57
N ILE A 86 3.35 15.51 4.50
CA ILE A 86 3.52 14.31 5.31
C ILE A 86 3.76 14.73 6.76
N ALA A 87 3.07 14.06 7.70
CA ALA A 87 3.18 14.42 9.10
C ALA A 87 4.60 14.15 9.61
N PHE A 88 5.15 15.16 10.31
CA PHE A 88 6.52 15.15 10.82
C PHE A 88 7.59 15.00 9.73
N TYR A 89 7.32 15.50 8.53
CA TYR A 89 8.28 15.45 7.42
C TYR A 89 9.63 16.09 7.79
N ASP A 90 10.72 15.35 7.55
CA ASP A 90 12.12 15.78 7.66
C ASP A 90 12.87 15.31 6.40
N GLU A 91 13.58 16.22 5.71
CA GLU A 91 14.37 15.90 4.51
C GLU A 91 15.47 14.84 4.76
N GLY A 92 15.81 14.57 6.03
CA GLY A 92 16.79 13.57 6.43
C GLY A 92 16.27 12.13 6.56
N ASP A 93 14.95 11.95 6.64
CA ASP A 93 14.34 10.62 6.72
C ASP A 93 13.99 10.11 5.31
N THR A 94 13.97 8.79 5.14
CA THR A 94 13.87 8.14 3.82
C THR A 94 12.62 7.28 3.67
N ASN A 95 11.78 7.21 4.69
CA ASN A 95 10.69 6.26 4.77
C ASN A 95 9.44 6.89 5.36
N VAL A 96 8.30 6.62 4.74
CA VAL A 96 7.01 7.04 5.24
C VAL A 96 6.18 5.82 5.58
N TRP A 97 5.71 5.77 6.83
CA TRP A 97 4.73 4.81 7.28
C TRP A 97 3.33 5.33 6.98
N VAL A 98 2.55 4.48 6.30
CA VAL A 98 1.17 4.75 5.95
C VAL A 98 0.29 3.81 6.73
N TYR A 99 -0.67 4.38 7.46
CA TYR A 99 -1.76 3.65 8.09
C TYR A 99 -3.06 4.00 7.43
N TRP A 100 -3.94 3.01 7.28
CA TRP A 100 -5.25 3.22 6.72
C TRP A 100 -6.32 2.40 7.45
N THR A 101 -7.54 2.92 7.43
CA THR A 101 -8.74 2.29 7.98
C THR A 101 -9.95 2.52 7.08
N THR A 102 -11.05 1.82 7.33
CA THR A 102 -12.36 2.02 6.70
C THR A 102 -13.41 2.33 7.77
N ASP A 103 -14.63 2.66 7.36
CA ASP A 103 -15.76 2.86 8.30
C ASP A 103 -16.17 1.57 9.04
N ASP A 104 -15.76 0.39 8.55
CA ASP A 104 -16.06 -0.91 9.16
C ASP A 104 -14.86 -1.45 9.98
N ASP A 105 -13.92 -0.60 10.35
CA ASP A 105 -12.70 -0.93 11.12
C ASP A 105 -11.75 -1.92 10.43
N ASP A 106 -11.87 -2.14 9.11
CA ASP A 106 -10.84 -2.82 8.32
C ASP A 106 -9.60 -1.92 8.23
N THR A 107 -8.45 -2.41 8.68
CA THR A 107 -7.21 -1.62 8.82
C THR A 107 -6.01 -2.26 8.14
N GLY A 108 -4.99 -1.45 7.87
CA GLY A 108 -3.70 -1.94 7.43
C GLY A 108 -2.62 -0.88 7.52
N SER A 109 -1.37 -1.30 7.34
CA SER A 109 -0.24 -0.38 7.26
C SER A 109 0.87 -0.91 6.36
N PHE A 110 1.69 0.01 5.86
CA PHE A 110 2.87 -0.29 5.06
C PHE A 110 3.87 0.87 5.12
N THR A 111 5.08 0.63 4.62
CA THR A 111 6.13 1.65 4.52
C THR A 111 6.46 1.88 3.06
N VAL A 112 6.68 3.13 2.68
CA VAL A 112 7.12 3.56 1.34
C VAL A 112 8.47 4.26 1.49
N SER A 113 9.44 3.86 0.66
CA SER A 113 10.72 4.55 0.52
C SER A 113 10.51 5.85 -0.26
N LEU A 114 11.05 6.97 0.22
CA LEU A 114 11.00 8.27 -0.45
C LEU A 114 12.15 8.48 -1.46
N GLU A 115 13.11 7.55 -1.51
CA GLU A 115 14.26 7.53 -2.44
C GLU A 115 13.92 7.04 -3.86
#